data_AF-A0A4S8KX43-F1
#
_entry.id   AF-A0A4S8KX43-F1
#
_cell.length_a   1.000
_cell.length_b   1.000
_cell.length_c   1.000
_cell.angle_alpha   90.00
_cell.angle_beta   90.00
_cell.angle_gamma   90.00
#
_symmetry.space_group_name_H-M   'P 1'
#
loop_
_entity.id
_entity.type
_entity.pdbx_description
1 polymer ?
#
loop_
_entity_poly.entity_id
_entity_poly.type
_entity_poly.pdbx_seq_one_letter_code
_entity_poly.pdbx_strand_id
1 'polypeptide(L)' 'FQNQRSVRECISELNDLFNTVGLMDEREKVHKLWTGLNKKIQKGLWREKLNPEFSSYEEVERAAELVEI' A
#
# COMPACT_ATOMS: atom_id res chain seq x y z
N PHE A 1 -6.56 -5.63 7.12
CA PHE A 1 -7.18 -5.88 5.81
C PHE A 1 -8.16 -4.76 5.52
N GLN A 2 -7.95 -4.06 4.40
CA GLN A 2 -8.70 -2.88 3.99
C GLN A 2 -10.24 -3.03 4.11
N ASN A 3 -10.84 -4.21 3.91
CA ASN A 3 -12.27 -4.50 4.17
C ASN A 3 -13.24 -3.42 3.65
N GLN A 4 -13.92 -2.70 4.56
CA GLN A 4 -14.84 -1.58 4.27
C GLN A 4 -14.18 -0.20 4.38
N ARG A 5 -12.91 -0.14 4.75
CA ARG A 5 -12.13 1.10 4.85
C ARG A 5 -11.63 1.50 3.46
N SER A 6 -11.46 2.79 3.25
CA SER A 6 -10.80 3.31 2.07
C SER A 6 -9.31 2.96 2.08
N VAL A 7 -8.68 2.93 0.89
CA VAL A 7 -7.23 2.82 0.74
C VAL A 7 -6.54 3.92 1.52
N ARG A 8 -7.09 5.14 1.50
CA ARG A 8 -6.55 6.29 2.24
C ARG A 8 -6.54 6.08 3.76
N GLU A 9 -7.61 5.53 4.32
CA GLU A 9 -7.62 5.18 5.76
C GLU A 9 -6.57 4.11 6.08
N CYS A 10 -6.44 3.10 5.22
CA CYS A 10 -5.42 2.06 5.37
C CYS A 10 -3.99 2.64 5.31
N ILE A 11 -3.73 3.57 4.38
CA ILE A 11 -2.44 4.26 4.25
C ILE A 11 -2.15 5.12 5.48
N SER A 12 -3.15 5.87 5.97
CA SER A 12 -2.99 6.72 7.15
C SER A 12 -2.61 5.90 8.38
N GLU A 13 -3.32 4.79 8.64
CA GLU A 13 -3.00 3.90 9.76
C GLU A 13 -1.61 3.27 9.63
N LEU A 14 -1.19 2.92 8.41
CA LEU A 14 0.15 2.40 8.15
C LEU A 14 1.22 3.46 8.37
N ASN A 15 1.00 4.70 7.92
CA ASN A 15 1.93 5.80 8.14
C ASN A 15 2.09 6.12 9.63
N ASP A 16 1.00 6.11 10.39
CA ASP A 16 1.04 6.28 11.85
C ASP A 16 1.81 5.14 12.53
N LEU A 17 1.61 3.90 12.08
CA LEU A 17 2.37 2.75 12.54
C LEU A 17 3.87 2.90 12.23
N PHE A 18 4.23 3.32 11.01
CA PHE A 18 5.62 3.50 10.61
C PHE A 18 6.30 4.61 11.42
N ASN A 19 5.59 5.72 11.66
CA ASN A 19 6.08 6.81 12.50
C ASN A 19 6.27 6.38 13.96
N THR A 20 5.40 5.50 14.48
CA THR A 20 5.49 4.98 15.85
C THR A 20 6.64 3.98 16.02
N VAL A 21 6.83 3.08 15.05
CA VAL A 21 7.88 2.06 15.08
C VAL A 21 9.26 2.65 14.73
N GLY A 22 9.31 3.72 13.92
CA GLY A 22 10.53 4.44 13.56
C GLY A 22 11.14 4.00 12.23
N LEU A 23 12.45 3.74 12.20
CA LEU A 23 13.18 3.36 10.99
C LEU A 23 12.75 1.97 10.53
N MET A 24 11.93 1.95 9.48
CA MET A 24 11.47 0.75 8.81
C MET A 24 11.91 0.83 7.35
N ASP A 25 12.46 -0.26 6.81
CA ASP A 25 12.97 -0.32 5.45
C ASP A 25 11.86 0.01 4.44
N GLU A 26 12.22 0.72 3.36
CA GLU A 26 11.24 1.14 2.36
C GLU A 26 10.55 -0.07 1.72
N ARG A 27 11.28 -1.18 1.48
CA ARG A 27 10.67 -2.40 0.93
C ARG A 27 9.71 -3.03 1.91
N GLU A 28 10.00 -2.96 3.21
CA GLU A 28 9.09 -3.43 4.23
C GLU A 28 7.80 -2.58 4.27
N LYS A 29 7.92 -1.26 4.10
CA LYS A 29 6.75 -0.36 3.97
C LYS A 29 5.90 -0.75 2.76
N VAL A 30 6.53 -0.93 1.61
CA VAL A 30 5.86 -1.37 0.37
C VAL A 30 5.14 -2.70 0.58
N HIS A 31 5.82 -3.68 1.18
CA HIS A 31 5.24 -4.99 1.46
C HIS A 31 4.05 -4.92 2.41
N LYS A 32 4.14 -4.14 3.49
CA LYS A 32 3.03 -3.98 4.44
C LYS A 32 1.84 -3.28 3.82
N LEU A 33 2.06 -2.25 3.01
CA LEU A 33 0.98 -1.60 2.25
C LEU A 33 0.33 -2.59 1.29
N TRP A 34 1.13 -3.22 0.42
CA TRP A 34 0.63 -4.16 -0.59
C TRP A 34 -0.21 -5.28 0.01
N THR A 35 0.28 -5.88 1.10
CA THR A 35 -0.41 -6.99 1.78
C THR A 35 -1.63 -6.52 2.60
N GLY A 36 -1.64 -5.26 3.05
CA GLY A 36 -2.77 -4.64 3.75
C GLY A 36 -3.99 -4.35 2.85
N LEU A 37 -3.74 -4.09 1.56
CA LEU A 37 -4.76 -3.83 0.53
C LEU A 37 -5.59 -5.08 0.20
N ASN A 38 -6.82 -4.88 -0.28
CA ASN A 38 -7.67 -6.00 -0.68
C ASN A 38 -7.19 -6.64 -2.00
N LYS A 39 -7.64 -7.88 -2.28
CA LYS A 39 -7.21 -8.64 -3.47
C LYS A 39 -7.61 -8.01 -4.81
N LYS A 40 -8.68 -7.19 -4.87
CA LYS A 40 -9.09 -6.48 -6.09
C LYS A 40 -8.04 -5.40 -6.41
N ILE A 41 -7.62 -4.65 -5.39
CA ILE A 41 -6.62 -3.59 -5.55
C ILE A 41 -5.25 -4.17 -5.87
N GLN A 42 -4.79 -5.20 -5.16
CA GLN A 42 -3.54 -5.89 -5.49
C GLN A 42 -3.49 -6.35 -6.95
N LYS A 43 -4.61 -6.89 -7.48
CA LYS A 43 -4.70 -7.27 -8.90
C LYS A 43 -4.62 -6.06 -9.84
N GLY A 44 -5.19 -4.92 -9.46
CA GLY A 44 -5.06 -3.68 -10.23
C GLY A 44 -3.62 -3.16 -10.25
N LEU A 45 -2.93 -3.17 -9.10
CA LEU A 45 -1.52 -2.80 -9.02
C LEU A 45 -0.63 -3.66 -9.93
N TRP A 46 -0.89 -4.97 -10.00
CA TRP A 46 -0.21 -5.85 -10.96
C TRP A 46 -0.50 -5.48 -12.42
N ARG A 47 -1.72 -5.05 -12.75
CA ARG A 47 -2.08 -4.59 -14.10
C ARG A 47 -1.38 -3.29 -14.48
N GLU A 48 -1.15 -2.42 -13.49
CA GLU A 48 -0.33 -1.20 -13.62
C GLU A 48 1.18 -1.48 -13.63
N LYS A 49 1.60 -2.76 -13.69
CA LYS A 49 3.00 -3.20 -13.73
C LYS A 49 3.82 -2.81 -12.50
N LEU A 50 3.16 -2.55 -11.37
CA LEU A 50 3.84 -2.35 -10.09
C LEU A 50 4.22 -3.68 -9.46
N ASN A 51 5.29 -3.67 -8.67
CA ASN A 51 5.81 -4.85 -8.01
C ASN A 51 6.30 -4.48 -6.59
N PRO A 52 5.87 -5.18 -5.54
CA PRO A 52 6.25 -4.85 -4.17
C PRO A 52 7.76 -5.00 -3.85
N GLU A 53 8.55 -5.62 -4.74
CA GLU A 53 10.02 -5.73 -4.61
C GLU A 53 10.79 -4.59 -5.28
N PHE A 54 10.17 -3.89 -6.24
CA PHE A 54 10.87 -2.94 -7.12
C PHE A 54 10.22 -1.55 -7.15
N SER A 55 8.91 -1.47 -6.94
CA SER A 55 8.18 -0.21 -6.89
C SER A 55 8.40 0.49 -5.56
N SER A 56 8.51 1.81 -5.61
CA SER A 56 8.57 2.65 -4.43
C SER A 56 7.23 2.68 -3.69
N TYR A 57 7.28 3.08 -2.42
CA TYR A 57 6.07 3.20 -1.60
C TYR A 57 5.05 4.17 -2.22
N GLU A 58 5.52 5.31 -2.68
CA GLU A 58 4.68 6.38 -3.25
C GLU A 58 4.02 5.97 -4.58
N GLU A 59 4.68 5.16 -5.41
CA GLU A 59 4.08 4.59 -6.62
C GLU A 59 2.92 3.64 -6.29
N VAL A 60 3.12 2.76 -5.30
CA VAL A 60 2.10 1.81 -4.84
C VAL A 60 0.94 2.54 -4.19
N GLU A 61 1.21 3.55 -3.37
CA GLU A 61 0.21 4.39 -2.71
C GLU A 61 -0.72 5.07 -3.73
N ARG A 62 -0.14 5.82 -4.68
CA ARG A 62 -0.91 6.53 -5.71
C ARG A 62 -1.73 5.58 -6.57
N ALA A 63 -1.14 4.48 -7.02
CA ALA A 63 -1.85 3.51 -7.84
C ALA A 63 -2.96 2.80 -7.06
N ALA A 64 -2.78 2.55 -5.76
CA ALA A 64 -3.81 1.95 -4.93
C ALA A 64 -5.02 2.87 -4.77
N GLU A 65 -4.80 4.18 -4.58
CA GLU A 65 -5.88 5.18 -4.57
C GLU A 65 -6.63 5.22 -5.91
N LEU A 66 -5.92 5.16 -7.04
CA LEU A 66 -6.53 5.17 -8.38
C LEU A 66 -7.35 3.91 -8.69
N VAL A 67 -6.89 2.74 -8.23
CA VAL A 67 -7.55 1.44 -8.46
C VAL A 67 -8.79 1.26 -7.57
N GLU A 68 -8.90 2.00 -6.46
CA GLU A 68 -10.06 1.95 -5.58
C GLU A 68 -11.32 2.60 -6.18
N ILE A 69 -11.13 3.62 -7.04
CA ILE A 69 -12.19 4.35 -7.76
C ILE A 69 -12.97 3.42 -8.70
#